data_AF-A0AAF0UF60-F1
#
_entry.id   AF-A0AAF0UF60-F1
#
_cell.length_a   1.000
_cell.length_b   1.000
_cell.length_c   1.000
_cell.angle_alpha   90.00
_cell.angle_beta   90.00
_cell.angle_gamma   90.00
#
_symmetry.space_group_name_H-M   'P 1'
#
loop_
_entity.id
_entity.type
_entity.pdbx_description
1 polymer ?
#
loop_
_entity_poly.entity_id
_entity_poly.type
_entity_poly.pdbx_seq_one_letter_code
_entity_poly.pdbx_strand_id
1 'polypeptide(L)'
;FKILKNDLPGHHNSGVGENLAKGGGDYTRRRAMQLRVSEKPNYNYATNQCASGKVCGHYTQVVWRNSVRLCCGRAHCNNGWWFISCNYDHVGNWVRQPEAYLMGGAGENLAKGSGDFMGRAAAQLWVAEKPNYNYGTNQCASGQVCGHYIQVVWRNSVRLGCGRARCNNGWWFISCDYDPVGNLVGQRPY
;
A
#
# COMPACT_ATOMS: atom_id res chain seq x y z
N PHE A 1 -16.67 -6.56 -18.69
CA PHE A 1 -15.54 -5.83 -18.08
C PHE A 1 -14.27 -6.59 -18.41
N LYS A 2 -13.30 -5.96 -19.08
CA LYS A 2 -12.00 -6.58 -19.41
C LYS A 2 -10.93 -5.75 -18.73
N ILE A 3 -10.29 -6.30 -17.71
CA ILE A 3 -9.14 -5.69 -17.03
C ILE A 3 -7.94 -6.20 -17.82
N LEU A 4 -7.26 -5.30 -18.52
CA LEU A 4 -6.15 -5.65 -19.39
C LEU A 4 -4.88 -5.57 -18.57
N LYS A 5 -4.34 -6.74 -18.23
CA LYS A 5 -2.90 -6.88 -18.04
C LYS A 5 -2.39 -7.58 -19.30
N ASN A 6 -1.57 -6.89 -20.09
CA ASN A 6 -0.78 -7.46 -21.19
C ASN A 6 -1.50 -7.93 -22.49
N ASP A 7 -2.56 -7.27 -22.96
CA ASP A 7 -3.13 -7.56 -24.30
C ASP A 7 -2.55 -6.67 -25.44
N LEU A 8 -1.50 -5.89 -25.19
CA LEU A 8 -0.83 -5.10 -26.24
C LEU A 8 0.59 -5.63 -26.46
N PRO A 9 0.91 -6.19 -27.65
CA PRO A 9 2.28 -6.56 -27.99
C PRO A 9 3.12 -5.27 -28.08
N GLY A 10 3.97 -5.03 -27.08
CA GLY A 10 4.89 -3.88 -27.07
C GLY A 10 5.29 -3.33 -25.70
N HIS A 11 4.58 -3.66 -24.60
CA HIS A 11 4.84 -3.03 -23.28
C HIS A 11 5.94 -3.69 -22.42
N HIS A 12 6.77 -4.56 -22.99
CA HIS A 12 7.80 -5.31 -22.24
C HIS A 12 9.07 -4.52 -21.89
N ASN A 13 9.25 -3.27 -22.36
CA ASN A 13 10.53 -2.55 -22.25
C ASN A 13 10.50 -1.24 -21.46
N SER A 14 9.41 -0.90 -20.76
CA SER A 14 9.30 0.39 -20.06
C SER A 14 9.85 0.40 -18.63
N GLY A 15 10.16 -0.77 -18.05
CA GLY A 15 10.66 -0.88 -16.66
C GLY A 15 9.64 -0.54 -15.57
N VAL A 16 8.39 -0.23 -15.94
CA VAL A 16 7.30 0.10 -15.01
C VAL A 16 6.20 -0.97 -15.01
N GLY A 17 5.61 -1.22 -13.85
CA GLY A 17 4.42 -2.07 -13.73
C GLY A 17 3.20 -1.32 -14.25
N GLU A 18 2.19 -2.03 -14.76
CA GLU A 18 0.96 -1.41 -15.27
C GLU A 18 -0.29 -2.20 -14.85
N ASN A 19 -1.33 -1.46 -14.48
CA ASN A 19 -2.70 -1.97 -14.37
C ASN A 19 -3.66 -1.07 -15.15
N LEU A 20 -4.39 -1.62 -16.13
CA LEU A 20 -5.42 -0.91 -16.89
C LEU A 20 -6.82 -1.31 -16.42
N ALA A 21 -7.76 -0.35 -16.41
CA ALA A 21 -9.17 -0.62 -16.16
C ALA A 21 -10.07 0.19 -17.09
N LYS A 22 -11.18 -0.41 -17.52
CA LYS A 22 -12.19 0.22 -18.37
C LYS A 22 -13.59 0.04 -17.76
N GLY A 23 -14.41 1.08 -17.78
CA GLY A 23 -15.79 1.02 -17.31
C GLY A 23 -16.69 2.10 -17.92
N GLY A 24 -18.00 1.87 -17.92
CA GLY A 24 -19.01 2.86 -18.31
C GLY A 24 -19.52 3.66 -17.10
N GLY A 25 -20.31 4.72 -17.37
CA GLY A 25 -20.71 5.70 -16.36
C GLY A 25 -19.51 6.50 -15.83
N ASP A 26 -19.64 7.28 -14.74
CA ASP A 26 -18.48 7.97 -14.13
C ASP A 26 -17.54 6.98 -13.42
N TYR A 27 -16.70 6.30 -14.20
CA TYR A 27 -15.78 5.29 -13.69
C TYR A 27 -14.56 5.97 -13.05
N THR A 28 -14.29 5.67 -11.78
CA THR A 28 -13.28 6.37 -10.98
C THR A 28 -12.05 5.53 -10.69
N ARG A 29 -10.92 6.20 -10.43
CA ARG A 29 -9.67 5.58 -9.96
C ARG A 29 -9.89 4.71 -8.72
N ARG A 30 -10.78 5.16 -7.82
CA ARG A 30 -11.20 4.39 -6.63
C ARG A 30 -11.86 3.06 -7.01
N ARG A 31 -12.80 3.07 -7.95
CA ARG A 31 -13.49 1.85 -8.41
C ARG A 31 -12.53 0.88 -9.08
N ALA A 32 -11.60 1.38 -9.89
CA ALA A 32 -10.54 0.55 -10.46
C ALA A 32 -9.68 -0.11 -9.38
N MET A 33 -9.24 0.66 -8.37
CA MET A 33 -8.44 0.11 -7.26
C MET A 33 -9.21 -0.94 -6.45
N GLN A 34 -10.49 -0.70 -6.17
CA GLN A 34 -11.34 -1.66 -5.46
C GLN A 34 -11.45 -3.00 -6.18
N LEU A 35 -11.58 -3.01 -7.51
CA LEU A 35 -11.62 -4.26 -8.29
C LEU A 35 -10.29 -5.01 -8.21
N ARG A 36 -9.16 -4.30 -8.29
CA ARG A 36 -7.83 -4.94 -8.14
C ARG A 36 -7.71 -5.57 -6.75
N VAL A 37 -8.09 -4.85 -5.69
CA VAL A 37 -8.07 -5.36 -4.32
C VAL A 37 -9.06 -6.52 -4.11
N SER A 38 -10.14 -6.59 -4.89
CA SER A 38 -11.11 -7.70 -4.79
C SER A 38 -10.54 -9.07 -5.19
N GLU A 39 -9.35 -9.11 -5.82
CA GLU A 39 -8.65 -10.36 -6.11
C GLU A 39 -7.91 -10.92 -4.88
N LYS A 40 -7.73 -10.14 -3.81
CA LYS A 40 -7.04 -10.54 -2.56
C LYS A 40 -7.44 -11.94 -2.04
N PRO A 41 -8.74 -12.30 -1.96
CA PRO A 41 -9.14 -13.61 -1.44
C PRO A 41 -8.66 -14.79 -2.28
N ASN A 42 -8.27 -14.54 -3.53
CA ASN A 42 -7.77 -15.58 -4.43
C ASN A 42 -6.24 -15.77 -4.32
N TYR A 43 -5.52 -14.89 -3.61
CA TYR A 43 -4.06 -14.96 -3.49
C TYR A 43 -3.64 -15.62 -2.18
N ASN A 44 -2.83 -16.68 -2.28
CA ASN A 44 -2.27 -17.36 -1.13
C ASN A 44 -0.84 -16.85 -0.86
N TYR A 45 -0.68 -16.15 0.26
CA TYR A 45 0.60 -15.59 0.70
C TYR A 45 1.62 -16.64 1.17
N ALA A 46 1.16 -17.80 1.66
CA ALA A 46 2.06 -18.86 2.11
C ALA A 46 2.73 -19.57 0.93
N THR A 47 2.00 -19.72 -0.19
CA THR A 47 2.53 -20.40 -1.39
C THR A 47 2.95 -19.42 -2.49
N ASN A 48 2.64 -18.13 -2.36
CA ASN A 48 2.79 -17.11 -3.41
C ASN A 48 2.11 -17.50 -4.73
N GLN A 49 0.92 -18.09 -4.63
CA GLN A 49 0.15 -18.57 -5.78
C GLN A 49 -1.26 -18.02 -5.79
N CYS A 50 -1.79 -17.80 -6.99
CA CYS A 50 -3.20 -17.50 -7.19
C CYS A 50 -4.01 -18.81 -7.25
N ALA A 51 -5.23 -18.79 -6.73
CA ALA A 51 -6.15 -19.92 -6.82
C ALA A 51 -6.38 -20.34 -8.29
N SER A 52 -6.58 -21.64 -8.51
CA SER A 52 -6.77 -22.19 -9.85
C SER A 52 -7.90 -21.50 -10.61
N GLY A 53 -7.64 -21.09 -11.85
CA GLY A 53 -8.59 -20.38 -12.71
C GLY A 53 -8.91 -18.94 -12.28
N LYS A 54 -8.21 -18.38 -11.29
CA LYS A 54 -8.38 -16.99 -10.85
C LYS A 54 -7.26 -16.09 -11.36
N VAL A 55 -7.54 -14.79 -11.34
CA VAL A 55 -6.57 -13.72 -11.63
C VAL A 55 -6.25 -13.00 -10.33
N CYS A 56 -4.96 -12.89 -10.01
CA CYS A 56 -4.46 -12.13 -8.86
C CYS A 56 -3.42 -11.07 -9.27
N GLY A 57 -3.05 -11.03 -10.55
CA GLY A 57 -1.95 -10.23 -11.06
C GLY A 57 -2.15 -8.73 -10.90
N HIS A 58 -3.40 -8.26 -10.82
CA HIS A 58 -3.67 -6.85 -10.60
C HIS A 58 -3.51 -6.52 -9.12
N TYR A 59 -4.03 -7.37 -8.23
CA TYR A 59 -3.83 -7.24 -6.80
C TYR A 59 -2.35 -7.28 -6.42
N THR A 60 -1.61 -8.29 -6.87
CA THR A 60 -0.20 -8.45 -6.52
C THR A 60 0.67 -7.32 -7.04
N GLN A 61 0.28 -6.64 -8.14
CA GLN A 61 0.94 -5.40 -8.56
C GLN A 61 0.66 -4.23 -7.59
N VAL A 62 -0.57 -4.12 -7.07
CA VAL A 62 -0.97 -3.05 -6.14
C VAL A 62 -0.22 -3.18 -4.82
N VAL A 63 -0.04 -4.41 -4.34
CA VAL A 63 0.63 -4.69 -3.06
C VAL A 63 2.09 -5.11 -3.23
N TRP A 64 2.72 -4.88 -4.39
CA TRP A 64 4.10 -5.30 -4.58
C TRP A 64 5.05 -4.47 -3.72
N ARG A 65 5.83 -5.12 -2.87
CA ARG A 65 6.69 -4.47 -1.86
C ARG A 65 7.62 -3.41 -2.46
N ASN A 66 8.22 -3.71 -3.61
CA ASN A 66 9.22 -2.84 -4.22
C ASN A 66 8.59 -1.74 -5.12
N SER A 67 7.25 -1.74 -5.28
CA SER A 67 6.53 -0.71 -6.01
C SER A 67 6.24 0.49 -5.11
N VAL A 68 7.20 1.41 -5.02
CA VAL A 68 7.17 2.56 -4.11
C VAL A 68 6.60 3.85 -4.72
N ARG A 69 6.40 3.88 -6.03
CA ARG A 69 5.81 5.00 -6.78
C ARG A 69 4.61 4.49 -7.55
N LEU A 70 3.52 5.23 -7.49
CA LEU A 70 2.29 4.96 -8.20
C LEU A 70 1.77 6.25 -8.82
N CYS A 71 1.52 6.23 -10.13
CA CYS A 71 0.79 7.30 -10.80
C CYS A 71 -0.41 6.69 -11.54
N CYS A 72 -1.56 7.36 -11.47
CA CYS A 72 -2.78 6.92 -12.14
C CYS A 72 -3.43 8.04 -12.96
N GLY A 73 -3.56 7.83 -14.26
CA GLY A 73 -4.30 8.67 -15.19
C GLY A 73 -5.74 8.18 -15.41
N ARG A 74 -6.64 9.10 -15.78
CA ARG A 74 -8.02 8.80 -16.17
C ARG A 74 -8.37 9.55 -17.46
N ALA A 75 -8.94 8.84 -18.44
CA ALA A 75 -9.37 9.40 -19.72
C ALA A 75 -10.82 9.02 -20.04
N HIS A 76 -11.58 9.97 -20.59
CA HIS A 76 -12.93 9.75 -21.13
C HIS A 76 -12.84 9.53 -22.65
N CYS A 77 -13.64 8.62 -23.16
CA CYS A 77 -13.77 8.35 -24.59
C CYS A 77 -15.15 8.78 -25.09
N ASN A 78 -15.22 9.26 -26.33
CA ASN A 78 -16.45 9.79 -26.94
C ASN A 78 -17.61 8.78 -27.02
N ASN A 79 -17.31 7.49 -26.87
CA ASN A 79 -18.28 6.41 -26.81
C ASN A 79 -18.79 6.12 -25.38
N GLY A 80 -18.59 7.04 -24.43
CA GLY A 80 -19.07 6.96 -23.05
C GLY A 80 -18.25 6.06 -22.12
N TRP A 81 -17.10 5.57 -22.59
CA TRP A 81 -16.20 4.74 -21.79
C TRP A 81 -15.15 5.57 -21.08
N TRP A 82 -14.72 5.08 -19.92
CA TRP A 82 -13.60 5.62 -19.17
C TRP A 82 -12.49 4.60 -19.07
N PHE A 83 -11.25 5.07 -19.22
CA PHE A 83 -10.04 4.30 -19.04
C PHE A 83 -9.24 4.84 -17.86
N ILE A 84 -8.68 3.92 -17.08
CA ILE A 84 -7.77 4.23 -15.99
C ILE A 84 -6.50 3.42 -16.24
N SER A 85 -5.39 4.13 -16.38
CA SER A 85 -4.06 3.52 -16.35
C SER A 85 -3.39 3.87 -15.04
N CYS A 86 -2.74 2.89 -14.43
CA CYS A 86 -1.89 3.09 -13.27
C CYS A 86 -0.53 2.44 -13.52
N ASN A 87 0.53 3.23 -13.40
CA ASN A 87 1.91 2.77 -13.53
C ASN A 87 2.60 2.72 -12.15
N TYR A 88 3.43 1.70 -11.97
CA TYR A 88 4.09 1.37 -10.70
C TYR A 88 5.60 1.33 -10.91
N ASP A 89 6.35 1.97 -10.03
CA ASP A 89 7.82 1.98 -10.07
C ASP A 89 8.40 1.77 -8.66
N HIS A 90 9.14 0.69 -8.39
CA HIS A 90 9.59 -0.32 -9.37
C HIS A 90 8.47 -1.25 -9.84
N VAL A 91 8.64 -1.85 -11.02
CA VAL A 91 7.73 -2.88 -11.56
C VAL A 91 7.63 -4.09 -10.61
N GLY A 92 6.43 -4.67 -10.51
CA GLY A 92 6.16 -5.85 -9.69
C GLY A 92 5.72 -7.07 -10.48
N ASN A 93 5.32 -8.13 -9.77
CA ASN A 93 4.95 -9.45 -10.34
C ASN A 93 6.09 -10.22 -11.00
N TRP A 94 7.29 -10.09 -10.45
CA TRP A 94 8.43 -10.87 -10.90
C TRP A 94 8.24 -12.34 -10.54
N VAL A 95 8.25 -13.19 -11.58
CA VAL A 95 8.26 -14.64 -11.41
C VAL A 95 9.53 -14.99 -10.64
N ARG A 96 9.38 -15.63 -9.46
CA ARG A 96 10.45 -16.02 -8.50
C ARG A 96 10.87 -14.96 -7.46
N GLN A 97 10.21 -13.81 -7.37
CA GLN A 97 10.36 -12.92 -6.20
C GLN A 97 9.05 -12.91 -5.39
N PRO A 98 9.00 -13.55 -4.21
CA PRO A 98 7.80 -13.62 -3.40
C PRO A 98 7.63 -12.35 -2.55
N GLU A 99 7.28 -11.22 -3.16
CA GLU A 99 7.24 -9.96 -2.40
C GLU A 99 5.97 -9.15 -2.67
N ALA A 100 4.82 -9.82 -2.69
CA ALA A 100 3.57 -9.15 -2.31
C ALA A 100 3.66 -8.82 -0.82
N TYR A 101 3.47 -7.56 -0.46
CA TYR A 101 3.53 -7.07 0.91
C TYR A 101 2.51 -7.79 1.79
N LEU A 102 3.00 -8.44 2.85
CA LEU A 102 2.16 -8.88 3.96
C LEU A 102 1.76 -7.62 4.73
N MET A 103 0.52 -7.16 4.55
CA MET A 103 -0.06 -6.09 5.38
C MET A 103 0.04 -6.50 6.86
N GLY A 104 0.68 -5.67 7.71
CA GLY A 104 0.92 -5.95 9.13
C GLY A 104 2.37 -6.25 9.55
N GLY A 105 3.37 -5.89 8.74
CA GLY A 105 4.80 -6.09 9.07
C GLY A 105 5.49 -4.91 9.78
N ALA A 106 6.74 -5.12 10.21
CA ALA A 106 7.65 -4.03 10.60
C ALA A 106 7.75 -3.02 9.44
N GLY A 107 7.67 -1.72 9.73
CA GLY A 107 7.54 -0.70 8.69
C GLY A 107 6.12 -0.18 8.46
N GLU A 108 5.09 -0.61 9.20
CA GLU A 108 3.73 -0.07 9.09
C GLU A 108 3.29 0.65 10.37
N ASN A 109 2.68 1.82 10.21
CA ASN A 109 1.90 2.46 11.27
C ASN A 109 0.42 2.51 10.89
N LEU A 110 -0.43 2.07 11.82
CA LEU A 110 -1.89 2.10 11.68
C LEU A 110 -2.51 3.09 12.67
N ALA A 111 -3.54 3.80 12.24
CA ALA A 111 -4.34 4.66 13.09
C ALA A 111 -5.82 4.57 12.73
N LYS A 112 -6.68 4.68 13.75
CA LYS A 112 -8.14 4.70 13.62
C LYS A 112 -8.70 5.94 14.29
N GLY A 113 -9.66 6.61 13.65
CA GLY A 113 -10.31 7.79 14.21
C GLY A 113 -11.69 8.04 13.62
N SER A 114 -12.46 8.92 14.25
CA SER A 114 -13.81 9.34 13.82
C SER A 114 -13.78 10.77 13.24
N GLY A 115 -14.93 11.28 12.78
CA GLY A 115 -15.02 12.62 12.19
C GLY A 115 -14.27 12.71 10.85
N ASP A 116 -13.58 13.82 10.59
CA ASP A 116 -12.68 13.96 9.42
C ASP A 116 -11.23 13.62 9.81
N PHE A 117 -11.01 12.35 10.18
CA PHE A 117 -9.70 11.87 10.58
C PHE A 117 -8.74 11.86 9.38
N MET A 118 -7.67 12.64 9.46
CA MET A 118 -6.69 12.84 8.37
C MET A 118 -5.29 12.35 8.76
N GLY A 119 -4.41 12.25 7.76
CA GLY A 119 -3.02 11.79 7.95
C GLY A 119 -2.24 12.61 8.98
N ARG A 120 -2.51 13.93 9.08
CA ARG A 120 -1.91 14.78 10.12
C ARG A 120 -2.27 14.30 11.54
N ALA A 121 -3.54 13.95 11.78
CA ALA A 121 -3.98 13.48 13.09
C ALA A 121 -3.36 12.12 13.42
N ALA A 122 -3.26 11.21 12.44
CA ALA A 122 -2.55 9.94 12.61
C ALA A 122 -1.07 10.15 12.97
N ALA A 123 -0.36 11.03 12.24
CA ALA A 123 1.04 11.34 12.53
C ALA A 123 1.23 11.96 13.92
N GLN A 124 0.30 12.81 14.37
CA GLN A 124 0.33 13.38 15.71
C GLN A 124 0.17 12.32 16.79
N LEU A 125 -0.74 11.34 16.60
CA LEU A 125 -0.90 10.22 17.55
C LEU A 125 0.38 9.39 17.64
N TRP A 126 1.02 9.08 16.52
CA TRP A 126 2.27 8.32 16.50
C TRP A 126 3.43 9.09 17.14
N VAL A 127 3.58 10.39 16.86
CA VAL A 127 4.63 11.23 17.46
C VAL A 127 4.40 11.47 18.95
N ALA A 128 3.15 11.46 19.41
CA ALA A 128 2.81 11.61 20.83
C ALA A 128 3.32 10.47 21.70
N GLU A 129 3.81 9.36 21.12
CA GLU A 129 4.48 8.30 21.87
C GLU A 129 5.96 8.62 22.22
N LYS A 130 6.52 9.74 21.72
CA LYS A 130 7.88 10.19 22.06
C LYS A 130 8.24 10.09 23.56
N PRO A 131 7.44 10.62 24.51
CA PRO A 131 7.77 10.51 25.94
C PRO A 131 7.82 9.07 26.46
N ASN A 132 7.22 8.12 25.75
CA ASN A 132 7.26 6.71 26.12
C ASN A 132 8.55 6.01 25.69
N TYR A 133 9.37 6.61 24.81
CA TYR A 133 10.63 6.01 24.36
C TYR A 133 11.82 6.53 25.16
N ASN A 134 12.56 5.62 25.78
CA ASN A 134 13.83 5.94 26.42
C ASN A 134 14.98 5.61 25.46
N TYR A 135 15.63 6.65 24.94
CA TYR A 135 16.78 6.50 24.06
C TYR A 135 17.93 5.77 24.76
N GLY A 136 18.23 6.08 26.03
CA GLY A 136 19.34 5.46 26.78
C GLY A 136 19.25 3.94 26.80
N THR A 137 18.08 3.39 27.15
CA THR A 137 17.83 1.95 27.23
C THR A 137 17.37 1.31 25.92
N ASN A 138 17.05 2.12 24.90
CA ASN A 138 16.43 1.68 23.64
C ASN A 138 15.14 0.87 23.85
N GLN A 139 14.32 1.28 24.83
CA GLN A 139 13.10 0.58 25.20
C GLN A 139 11.94 1.55 25.37
N CYS A 140 10.72 1.05 25.18
CA CYS A 140 9.53 1.76 25.63
C CYS A 140 9.45 1.69 27.16
N ALA A 141 8.88 2.72 27.78
CA ALA A 141 8.50 2.71 29.18
C ALA A 141 7.56 1.52 29.46
N SER A 142 7.66 0.96 30.67
CA SER A 142 6.88 -0.22 31.05
C SER A 142 5.39 -0.01 30.83
N GLY A 143 4.74 -0.93 30.12
CA GLY A 143 3.32 -0.86 29.78
C GLY A 143 2.94 0.18 28.72
N GLN A 144 3.91 0.88 28.11
CA GLN A 144 3.67 1.89 27.09
C GLN A 144 4.02 1.40 25.69
N VAL A 145 3.40 2.02 24.69
CA VAL A 145 3.72 1.83 23.27
C VAL A 145 4.57 3.00 22.80
N CYS A 146 5.64 2.68 22.06
CA CYS A 146 6.49 3.67 21.40
C CYS A 146 6.94 3.27 19.99
N GLY A 147 6.46 2.13 19.48
CA GLY A 147 6.87 1.59 18.18
C GLY A 147 6.45 2.46 17.01
N HIS A 148 5.33 3.19 17.10
CA HIS A 148 4.91 4.09 16.04
C HIS A 148 5.82 5.31 15.99
N TYR A 149 6.17 5.88 17.15
CA TYR A 149 7.15 6.96 17.23
C TYR A 149 8.51 6.54 16.66
N ILE A 150 9.04 5.39 17.12
CA ILE A 150 10.34 4.88 16.66
C ILE A 150 10.35 4.72 15.13
N GLN A 151 9.26 4.21 14.54
CA GLN A 151 9.15 4.09 13.09
C GLN A 151 9.10 5.46 12.37
N VAL A 152 8.38 6.44 12.92
CA VAL A 152 8.29 7.80 12.34
C VAL A 152 9.67 8.46 12.27
N VAL A 153 10.51 8.24 13.28
CA VAL A 153 11.84 8.86 13.40
C VAL A 153 12.98 7.95 12.97
N TRP A 154 12.69 6.83 12.29
CA TRP A 154 13.69 5.87 11.87
C TRP A 154 14.57 6.43 10.75
N ARG A 155 15.86 6.65 11.02
CA ARG A 155 16.83 7.30 10.13
C ARG A 155 16.95 6.65 8.77
N ASN A 156 16.82 5.33 8.70
CA ASN A 156 16.97 4.58 7.47
C ASN A 156 15.67 4.48 6.65
N SER A 157 14.52 4.90 7.20
CA SER A 157 13.25 4.90 6.48
C SER A 157 13.11 6.16 5.63
N VAL A 158 13.49 6.06 4.35
CA VAL A 158 13.60 7.21 3.43
C VAL A 158 12.43 7.34 2.46
N ARG A 159 11.53 6.36 2.45
CA ARG A 159 10.31 6.32 1.61
C ARG A 159 9.09 6.13 2.52
N LEU A 160 8.02 6.85 2.21
CA LEU A 160 6.75 6.82 2.94
C LEU A 160 5.58 6.78 1.95
N GLY A 161 4.66 5.84 2.14
CA GLY A 161 3.40 5.76 1.41
C GLY A 161 2.24 5.61 2.38
N CYS A 162 1.17 6.39 2.22
CA CYS A 162 0.02 6.34 3.12
C CYS A 162 -1.30 6.20 2.38
N GLY A 163 -2.25 5.49 2.99
CA GLY A 163 -3.63 5.33 2.53
C GLY A 163 -4.63 5.63 3.63
N ARG A 164 -5.79 6.19 3.26
CA ARG A 164 -6.93 6.43 4.17
C ARG A 164 -8.19 5.76 3.62
N ALA A 165 -8.94 5.07 4.48
CA ALA A 165 -10.21 4.43 4.13
C ALA A 165 -11.30 4.74 5.18
N ARG A 166 -12.53 5.01 4.71
CA ARG A 166 -13.73 5.12 5.56
C ARG A 166 -14.45 3.77 5.60
N CYS A 167 -14.74 3.28 6.79
CA CYS A 167 -15.55 2.10 7.03
C CYS A 167 -17.04 2.43 7.05
N ASN A 168 -17.89 1.42 6.81
CA ASN A 168 -19.35 1.57 6.78
C ASN A 168 -19.93 2.04 8.13
N ASN A 169 -19.23 1.75 9.23
CA ASN A 169 -19.57 2.20 10.58
C ASN A 169 -19.10 3.63 10.89
N GLY A 170 -18.68 4.40 9.89
CA GLY A 170 -18.29 5.80 10.02
C GLY A 170 -16.84 6.04 10.49
N TRP A 171 -16.12 5.01 10.93
CA TRP A 171 -14.72 5.10 11.30
C TRP A 171 -13.80 5.30 10.09
N TRP A 172 -12.67 5.95 10.33
CA TRP A 172 -11.57 6.05 9.37
C TRP A 172 -10.38 5.23 9.86
N PHE A 173 -9.71 4.60 8.90
CA PHE A 173 -8.41 3.96 9.09
C PHE A 173 -7.39 4.65 8.20
N ILE A 174 -6.19 4.86 8.75
CA ILE A 174 -5.03 5.35 8.05
C ILE A 174 -3.92 4.33 8.25
N SER A 175 -3.32 3.87 7.15
CA SER A 175 -2.08 3.09 7.17
C SER A 175 -0.99 3.90 6.50
N CYS A 176 0.22 3.84 7.04
CA CYS A 176 1.42 4.37 6.44
C CYS A 176 2.51 3.30 6.47
N ASP A 177 3.08 3.01 5.31
CA ASP A 177 4.20 2.10 5.14
C ASP A 177 5.51 2.89 4.95
N TYR A 178 6.57 2.40 5.56
CA TYR A 178 7.90 2.98 5.63
C TYR A 178 8.91 2.02 5.02
N ASP A 179 9.78 2.55 4.16
CA ASP A 179 10.81 1.75 3.52
C ASP A 179 12.15 2.49 3.40
N PRO A 180 13.30 1.83 3.67
CA PRO A 180 13.45 0.56 4.39
C PRO A 180 12.71 0.50 5.73
N VAL A 181 12.33 -0.71 6.15
CA VAL A 181 11.55 -0.93 7.38
C VAL A 181 12.35 -0.48 8.61
N GLY A 182 11.64 0.08 9.59
CA GLY A 182 12.20 0.45 10.88
C GLY A 182 11.95 -0.60 11.96
N ASN A 183 12.09 -0.19 13.23
CA ASN A 183 11.85 -1.04 14.40
C ASN A 183 12.67 -2.34 14.42
N LEU A 184 13.89 -2.30 13.89
CA LEU A 184 14.78 -3.46 13.89
C LEU A 184 15.31 -3.71 15.31
N VAL A 185 15.14 -4.95 15.79
CA VAL A 185 15.57 -5.36 17.14
C VAL A 185 17.07 -5.10 17.31
N GLY A 186 17.44 -4.44 18.40
CA GLY A 186 18.83 -4.09 18.73
C GLY A 186 19.37 -2.85 18.01
N GLN A 187 18.61 -2.25 17.08
CA GLN A 187 19.00 -1.01 16.42
C GLN A 187 18.27 0.19 17.04
N ARG A 188 18.88 1.37 16.92
CA ARG A 188 18.32 2.64 17.37
C ARG A 188 17.74 3.40 16.17
N PRO A 189 16.69 4.21 16.39
CA PRO A 189 16.08 4.97 15.31
C PRO A 189 16.96 6.08 14.76
N TYR A 190 17.94 6.60 15.50
CA TYR A 190 18.86 7.67 15.06
C TYR A 190 20.17 7.62 15.84
#